data_AF-A0A441TZU1-F1
#
_entry.id   AF-A0A441TZU1-F1
#
_cell.length_a   1.000
_cell.length_b   1.000
_cell.length_c   1.000
_cell.angle_alpha   90.00
_cell.angle_beta   90.00
_cell.angle_gamma   90.00
#
_symmetry.space_group_name_H-M   'P 1'
#
loop_
_entity.id
_entity.type
_entity.pdbx_description
1 polymer ?
#
loop_
_entity_poly.entity_id
_entity_poly.type
_entity_poly.pdbx_seq_one_letter_code
_entity_poly.pdbx_strand_id
1 'polypeptide(L)' 'MAMVVTLDSRREAALQVVAEKFIAQHRGDAVKALKEMIVLNGHLQERLDAVERGRRATR' A
#
# COMPACT_ATOMS: atom_id res chain seq x y z
N MET A 1 -3.68 14.72 6.36
CA MET A 1 -2.22 14.99 6.21
C MET A 1 -1.59 13.72 5.67
N ALA A 2 -0.96 13.76 4.51
CA ALA A 2 -0.24 12.60 3.97
C ALA A 2 1.13 12.51 4.65
N MET A 3 1.37 11.42 5.39
CA MET A 3 2.69 11.13 5.95
C MET A 3 3.55 10.55 4.81
N VAL A 4 4.36 11.39 4.18
CA VAL A 4 5.36 10.91 3.22
C VAL A 4 6.47 10.23 4.03
N VAL A 5 6.54 8.92 3.93
CA VAL A 5 7.60 8.14 4.60
C VAL A 5 8.87 8.27 3.79
N THR A 6 9.92 8.88 4.38
CA THR A 6 11.26 8.86 3.80
C THR A 6 11.89 7.49 4.05
N LEU A 7 12.40 6.87 2.98
CA LEU A 7 13.08 5.59 3.05
C LEU A 7 14.59 5.80 2.90
N ASP A 8 15.38 5.01 3.64
CA ASP A 8 16.81 4.89 3.35
C ASP A 8 17.03 4.05 2.07
N SER A 9 18.21 4.13 1.46
CA SER A 9 18.50 3.48 0.17
C SER A 9 18.31 1.96 0.20
N ARG A 10 18.49 1.31 1.37
CA ARG A 10 18.28 -0.13 1.50
C ARG A 10 16.79 -0.47 1.46
N ARG A 11 15.97 0.33 2.14
CA ARG A 11 14.51 0.18 2.11
C ARG A 11 13.93 0.51 0.75
N GLU A 12 14.47 1.53 0.06
CA GLU A 12 14.09 1.84 -1.31
C GLU A 12 14.38 0.66 -2.25
N ALA A 13 15.57 0.08 -2.19
CA ALA A 13 15.91 -1.09 -3.00
C ALA A 13 15.01 -2.31 -2.71
N ALA A 14 14.68 -2.54 -1.43
CA ALA A 14 13.74 -3.60 -1.06
C ALA A 14 12.33 -3.34 -1.60
N LEU A 15 11.85 -2.10 -1.52
CA LEU A 15 10.56 -1.69 -2.08
C LEU A 15 10.52 -1.85 -3.60
N GLN A 16 11.61 -1.47 -4.27
CA GLN A 16 11.77 -1.61 -5.73
C GLN A 16 11.62 -3.08 -6.17
N VAL A 17 12.28 -4.02 -5.48
CA VAL A 17 12.17 -5.46 -5.79
C VAL A 17 10.73 -5.97 -5.63
N VAL A 18 9.99 -5.47 -4.64
CA VAL A 18 8.58 -5.83 -4.44
C VAL A 18 7.72 -5.24 -5.55
N ALA A 19 7.94 -3.97 -5.92
CA ALA A 19 7.23 -3.29 -6.98
C ALA A 19 7.41 -4.00 -8.33
N GLU A 20 8.64 -4.39 -8.66
CA GLU A 20 8.95 -5.13 -9.90
C GLU A 20 8.23 -6.47 -9.97
N LYS A 21 8.23 -7.24 -8.88
CA LYS A 21 7.48 -8.51 -8.80
C LYS A 21 5.98 -8.31 -8.96
N PHE A 22 5.43 -7.25 -8.37
CA PHE A 22 4.02 -6.92 -8.49
C PHE A 22 3.66 -6.55 -9.93
N ILE A 23 4.44 -5.67 -10.56
CA ILE A 23 4.25 -5.29 -11.97
C ILE A 23 4.35 -6.51 -12.90
N ALA A 24 5.25 -7.45 -12.62
CA ALA A 24 5.37 -8.69 -13.38
C ALA A 24 4.09 -9.54 -13.33
N GLN A 25 3.35 -9.56 -12.21
CA GLN A 25 2.04 -10.23 -12.11
C GLN A 25 0.99 -9.59 -13.06
N HIS A 26 1.16 -8.30 -13.35
CA HIS A 26 0.35 -7.56 -14.33
C HIS A 26 0.95 -7.55 -15.73
N ARG A 27 1.84 -8.52 -16.05
CA ARG A 27 2.49 -8.66 -17.37
C ARG A 27 3.26 -7.42 -17.81
N GLY A 28 3.80 -6.66 -16.86
CA GLY A 28 4.54 -5.43 -17.15
C GLY A 28 3.66 -4.17 -17.28
N ASP A 29 2.33 -4.27 -17.18
CA ASP A 29 1.46 -3.10 -17.21
C ASP A 29 1.46 -2.36 -15.87
N ALA A 30 2.41 -1.43 -15.73
CA ALA A 30 2.60 -0.63 -14.54
C ALA A 30 1.37 0.25 -14.19
N VAL A 31 0.65 0.74 -15.20
CA VAL A 31 -0.55 1.58 -14.97
C VAL A 31 -1.68 0.75 -14.40
N LYS A 32 -1.88 -0.47 -14.92
CA LYS A 32 -2.86 -1.42 -14.36
C LYS A 32 -2.49 -1.82 -12.94
N ALA A 33 -1.23 -2.17 -12.70
CA ALA A 33 -0.73 -2.51 -11.36
C ALA A 33 -0.97 -1.36 -10.36
N LEU A 34 -0.62 -0.13 -10.75
CA LEU A 34 -0.83 1.05 -9.91
C LEU A 34 -2.30 1.26 -9.55
N LYS A 35 -3.22 1.13 -10.52
CA LYS A 35 -4.66 1.26 -10.28
C LYS A 35 -5.15 0.25 -9.25
N GLU A 36 -4.72 -1.01 -9.37
CA GLU A 36 -5.10 -2.07 -8.45
C GLU A 36 -4.54 -1.84 -7.03
N MET A 37 -3.29 -1.39 -6.92
CA MET A 37 -2.68 -1.02 -5.64
C MET A 37 -3.43 0.13 -4.95
N ILE A 38 -3.88 1.16 -5.71
CA ILE A 38 -4.66 2.27 -5.16
C ILE A 38 -5.99 1.77 -4.59
N VAL A 39 -6.72 0.93 -5.34
CA VAL A 39 -7.99 0.34 -4.88
C VAL A 39 -7.78 -0.51 -3.64
N LEU A 40 -6.75 -1.38 -3.64
CA LEU A 40 -6.42 -2.22 -2.49
C LEU A 40 -6.08 -1.39 -1.26
N ASN A 41 -5.26 -0.34 -1.41
CA ASN A 41 -4.92 0.56 -0.31
C ASN A 41 -6.14 1.26 0.26
N GLY A 42 -7.10 1.67 -0.59
CA GLY A 42 -8.38 2.22 -0.13
C GLY A 42 -9.14 1.25 0.76
N HIS A 43 -9.33 0.01 0.32
CA HIS A 43 -10.02 -1.02 1.12
C HIS A 43 -9.28 -1.39 2.40
N LEU A 44 -7.94 -1.41 2.38
CA LEU A 44 -7.15 -1.64 3.58
C LEU A 44 -7.33 -0.50 4.58
N GLN A 45 -7.36 0.75 4.11
CA GLN A 45 -7.62 1.92 4.95
C GLN A 45 -9.02 1.84 5.58
N GLU A 46 -10.06 1.52 4.80
CA GLU A 46 -11.43 1.33 5.31
C GLU A 46 -11.49 0.28 6.43
N ARG A 47 -10.76 -0.84 6.27
CA ARG A 47 -10.67 -1.90 7.27
C ARG A 47 -9.91 -1.47 8.52
N LEU A 48 -8.80 -0.74 8.35
CA LEU A 48 -8.06 -0.16 9.47
C LEU A 48 -8.94 0.81 10.27
N ASP A 49 -9.63 1.72 9.59
CA ASP A 49 -10.53 2.68 10.20
C ASP A 49 -11.66 1.97 10.96
N ALA A 50 -12.22 0.88 10.42
CA ALA A 50 -13.24 0.08 11.10
C ALA A 50 -12.71 -0.55 12.41
N VAL A 51 -11.49 -1.11 12.38
CA VAL A 51 -10.84 -1.68 13.59
C VAL A 51 -10.55 -0.59 14.61
N GLU A 52 -10.07 0.57 14.18
CA GLU A 52 -9.80 1.70 15.09
C GLU A 52 -11.06 2.23 15.75
N ARG A 53 -12.17 2.36 14.98
CA ARG A 53 -13.48 2.73 15.53
C ARG A 53 -13.95 1.71 16.57
N GLY A 54 -13.80 0.42 16.29
CA GLY A 54 -14.13 -0.66 17.24
C GLY A 54 -13.30 -0.57 18.54
N ARG A 55 -12.00 -0.30 18.44
CA ARG A 55 -11.11 -0.12 19.60
C ARG A 55 -11.42 1.11 20.45
N ARG A 56 -11.98 2.17 19.86
CA ARG A 56 -12.40 3.37 20.61
C ARG A 56 -13.75 3.16 21.31
N ALA A 57 -14.64 2.33 20.76
CA ALA A 57 -15.94 2.04 21.36
C ALA A 57 -15.86 1.14 22.59
N THR A 58 -14.79 0.35 22.73
CA THR A 58 -14.55 -0.54 23.88
C THR A 58 -13.70 0.09 24.99
N ARG A 59 -13.32 1.36 24.84
CA ARG A 59 -12.46 2.11 25.77
C ARG A 59 -13.27 3.18 26.47
#